data_AF-K1LN70-F1
#
_entry.id   AF-K1LN70-F1
#
_cell.length_a   1.000
_cell.length_b   1.000
_cell.length_c   1.000
_cell.angle_alpha   90.00
_cell.angle_beta   90.00
_cell.angle_gamma   90.00
#
_symmetry.space_group_name_H-M   'P 1'
#
loop_
_entity.id
_entity.type
_entity.pdbx_description
1 polymer ?
#
loop_
_entity_poly.entity_id
_entity_poly.type
_entity_poly.pdbx_seq_one_letter_code
_entity_poly.pdbx_strand_id
1 'polypeptide(L)' 'MQQAITKIEAMNEIYFIQSMKIIQSMLDAEVISQSEFKIVKAKLIEKYQPYLGELM' A
#
# COMPACT_ATOMS: atom_id res chain seq x y z
N MET A 1 -17.94 10.39 18.30
CA MET A 1 -16.60 9.82 18.59
C MET A 1 -15.79 10.01 17.33
N GLN A 2 -15.10 11.13 17.20
CA GLN A 2 -14.20 11.37 16.07
C GLN A 2 -12.99 10.48 16.30
N GLN A 3 -12.88 9.43 15.49
CA GLN A 3 -11.77 8.48 15.52
C GLN A 3 -10.49 9.27 15.28
N ALA A 4 -9.70 9.42 16.34
CA ALA A 4 -8.32 9.81 16.19
C ALA A 4 -7.63 8.62 15.53
N ILE A 5 -7.47 8.68 14.20
CA ILE A 5 -6.53 7.82 13.47
C ILE A 5 -5.26 7.81 14.31
N THR A 6 -4.93 6.66 14.88
CA THR A 6 -3.75 6.54 15.71
C THR A 6 -2.55 6.91 14.83
N LYS A 7 -1.53 7.57 15.39
CA LYS A 7 -0.33 7.96 14.64
C LYS A 7 0.27 6.79 13.83
N ILE A 8 0.08 5.57 14.32
CA ILE A 8 0.49 4.32 13.68
C ILE A 8 -0.32 4.04 12.40
N GLU A 9 -1.65 4.18 12.44
CA GLU A 9 -2.51 3.99 11.26
C GLU A 9 -2.17 5.01 10.16
N ALA A 10 -2.04 6.29 10.52
CA ALA A 10 -1.65 7.34 9.57
C ALA A 10 -0.27 7.06 8.93
N MET A 11 0.70 6.59 9.72
CA MET A 11 2.01 6.20 9.19
C MET A 11 1.92 4.98 8.26
N ASN A 12 1.09 3.98 8.61
CA ASN A 12 0.89 2.80 7.79
C ASN A 12 0.21 3.14 6.45
N GLU A 13 -0.73 4.08 6.43
CA GLU A 13 -1.34 4.58 5.20
C GLU A 13 -0.31 5.27 4.30
N ILE A 14 0.56 6.12 4.87
CA ILE A 14 1.66 6.77 4.14
C ILE A 14 2.60 5.72 3.54
N TYR A 15 2.98 4.70 4.33
CA TYR A 15 3.85 3.63 3.85
C TYR A 15 3.22 2.77 2.76
N PHE A 16 1.91 2.53 2.83
CA PHE A 16 1.17 1.85 1.76
C PHE A 16 1.24 2.65 0.46
N ILE A 17 0.91 3.95 0.51
CA ILE A 17 0.95 4.84 -0.66
C ILE A 17 2.35 4.91 -1.26
N GLN A 18 3.39 5.05 -0.42
CA GLN A 18 4.78 5.07 -0.88
C GLN A 18 5.19 3.75 -1.53
N SER A 19 4.85 2.62 -0.90
CA SER A 19 5.15 1.29 -1.45
C SER A 19 4.47 1.08 -2.81
N MET A 20 3.20 1.50 -2.93
CA MET A 20 2.45 1.45 -4.19
C MET A 20 3.11 2.27 -5.30
N LYS A 21 3.59 3.48 -4.99
CA LYS A 21 4.32 4.33 -5.96
C LYS A 21 5.62 3.67 -6.41
N ILE A 22 6.38 3.08 -5.48
CA ILE A 22 7.65 2.40 -5.80
C ILE A 22 7.39 1.22 -6.73
N ILE A 23 6.44 0.34 -6.41
CA ILE A 23 6.20 -0.84 -7.23
C ILE A 23 5.63 -0.49 -8.62
N GLN A 24 4.86 0.61 -8.73
CA GLN A 24 4.41 1.12 -10.02
C GLN A 24 5.59 1.64 -10.85
N SER A 25 6.50 2.40 -10.24
CA SER A 25 7.72 2.85 -10.90
C SER A 25 8.61 1.68 -11.35
N MET A 26 8.66 0.59 -10.58
CA MET A 26 9.39 -0.62 -10.97
C MET A 26 8.75 -1.31 -12.17
N LEU A 27 7.42 -1.32 -12.27
CA LEU A 27 6.71 -1.84 -13.42
C LEU A 27 6.95 -0.96 -14.66
N ASP A 28 6.85 0.36 -14.51
CA ASP A 28 7.05 1.32 -15.61
C ASP A 28 8.49 1.31 -16.13
N ALA A 29 9.46 1.04 -15.25
CA ALA A 29 10.87 0.87 -15.60
C ALA A 29 11.21 -0.55 -16.09
N GLU A 30 10.21 -1.42 -16.30
CA GLU A 30 10.36 -2.82 -16.74
C GLU A 30 11.27 -3.68 -15.83
N VAL A 31 11.46 -3.28 -14.58
CA VAL A 31 12.23 -4.02 -13.56
C VAL A 31 11.46 -5.25 -13.08
N ILE A 32 10.12 -5.15 -13.05
CA ILE A 32 9.22 -6.25 -12.72
C ILE A 32 8.17 -6.41 -13.82
N SER A 33 7.70 -7.64 -13.99
CA SER A 33 6.61 -7.96 -14.90
C SER A 33 5.24 -7.59 -14.32
N GLN A 34 4.23 -7.52 -15.19
CA GLN A 34 2.84 -7.29 -14.79
C GLN A 34 2.31 -8.34 -13.80
N SER A 35 2.77 -9.59 -13.89
CA SER A 35 2.39 -10.66 -12.96
C SER A 35 3.02 -10.45 -11.59
N GLU A 36 4.31 -10.11 -11.53
CA GLU A 36 5.00 -9.78 -10.29
C GLU A 36 4.39 -8.55 -9.61
N PHE A 37 4.08 -7.51 -10.37
CA PHE A 37 3.38 -6.33 -9.86
C PHE A 37 2.04 -6.70 -9.20
N LYS A 38 1.23 -7.55 -9.84
CA LYS A 38 -0.05 -8.01 -9.26
C LYS A 38 0.15 -8.77 -7.95
N ILE A 39 1.16 -9.63 -7.88
CA ILE A 39 1.49 -10.40 -6.67
C ILE A 39 1.92 -9.47 -5.55
N VAL A 40 2.85 -8.53 -5.82
CA VAL A 40 3.35 -7.61 -4.80
C VAL A 40 2.25 -6.66 -4.34
N LYS A 41 1.44 -6.13 -5.26
CA LYS A 41 0.27 -5.30 -4.92
C LYS A 41 -0.71 -6.03 -4.00
N ALA A 42 -1.03 -7.30 -4.27
CA ALA A 42 -1.92 -8.08 -3.41
C ALA A 42 -1.35 -8.24 -1.99
N LYS A 43 -0.04 -8.54 -1.87
CA LYS A 43 0.63 -8.65 -0.57
C LYS A 43 0.69 -7.32 0.19
N LEU A 44 0.88 -6.20 -0.50
CA LEU A 44 0.82 -4.88 0.12
C LEU A 44 -0.58 -4.60 0.65
N ILE A 45 -1.62 -4.87 -0.14
CA ILE A 45 -3.01 -4.70 0.32
C ILE A 45 -3.26 -5.56 1.54
N GLU A 46 -2.93 -6.85 1.51
CA GLU A 46 -3.11 -7.76 2.65
C GLU A 46 -2.36 -7.28 3.91
N LYS A 47 -1.11 -6.81 3.76
CA LYS A 47 -0.29 -6.30 4.86
C LYS A 47 -0.87 -5.04 5.50
N TYR A 48 -1.41 -4.14 4.70
CA TYR A 48 -1.87 -2.83 5.17
C TYR A 48 -3.39 -2.78 5.40
N GLN A 49 -4.16 -3.78 4.96
CA GLN A 49 -5.62 -3.89 5.13
C GLN A 49 -6.09 -3.55 6.54
N PRO A 50 -5.46 -4.03 7.64
CA PRO A 50 -5.91 -3.72 9.00
C PRO A 50 -5.84 -2.23 9.36
N TYR A 51 -5.03 -1.45 8.65
CA TYR A 51 -4.79 -0.03 8.90
C TYR A 51 -5.48 0.89 7.88
N LEU A 52 -6.00 0.33 6.79
CA LEU A 52 -6.75 1.06 5.76
C LEU A 52 -8.24 1.22 6.11
N GLY A 53 -8.63 0.86 7.34
CA GLY A 53 -10.00 0.64 7.81
C GLY A 53 -10.98 1.83 7.79
N GLU A 54 -10.65 2.93 7.13
CA GLU A 54 -11.59 4.05 6.88
C GLU A 54 -11.60 4.56 5.42
N LEU A 55 -10.93 3.87 4.47
CA LEU A 55 -10.88 4.28 3.06
C LEU A 55 -11.80 3.48 2.10
N MET A 56 -12.49 2.46 2.60
CA MET A 56 -13.57 1.71 1.89
C MET A 56 -14.88 1.86 2.64
#